data_AF-A0A2H0BCM2-F1
#
_entry.id   AF-A0A2H0BCM2-F1
#
_cell.length_a   1.000
_cell.length_b   1.000
_cell.length_c   1.000
_cell.angle_alpha   90.00
_cell.angle_beta   90.00
_cell.angle_gamma   90.00
#
_symmetry.space_group_name_H-M   'P 1'
#
loop_
_entity.id
_entity.type
_entity.pdbx_description
1 polymer ?
#
loop_
_entity_poly.entity_id
_entity_poly.type
_entity_poly.pdbx_seq_one_letter_code
_entity_poly.pdbx_strand_id
1 'polypeptide(L)'
;MNITADITGIEYKVYFANELKKWGFKDFDINKIPASCLITDKKKSFAVSKWVSPKRTRSYPFERVYNTLNISKKITVIPIIKDEGAEGDRDFVQWDTVSLMSLLDVYVIFAYYNKASKHRSRKDKITNQQFDNTYVLSKIKEISTYHSSALHWNLKEINTNLSSIIDKVKKSYNQIERKTGIKFHSAKGLTDFKKQFEEDVKNFMNISRKKAREAANREQKTRQPKEILQTLTKSTITIKNYLGGLYFLTTDEILIKSKTISLIESKHSKSALLPSKSDIKDGLLKMILYSNLSNVKVDNISYKPIPILQLTSTKIKGCILSTDLKAKIDKFIIANKLNTNQKSNLDKLIQEAKTNGFVIIIQKS
;
A
#
# COMPACT_ATOMS: atom_id res chain seq x y z
N MET A 1 -0.92 0.15 25.70
CA MET A 1 0.20 0.75 24.96
C MET A 1 -0.34 1.51 23.77
N ASN A 2 -0.21 2.83 23.79
CA ASN A 2 -0.49 3.73 22.68
C ASN A 2 0.82 4.26 22.11
N ILE A 3 1.08 3.98 20.83
CA ILE A 3 2.26 4.48 20.13
C ILE A 3 1.82 5.58 19.17
N THR A 4 2.39 6.76 19.34
CA THR A 4 2.17 7.91 18.45
C THR A 4 3.49 8.37 17.85
N ALA A 5 3.43 8.90 16.64
CA ALA A 5 4.58 9.45 15.95
C ALA A 5 4.12 10.54 14.97
N ASP A 6 5.04 11.44 14.61
CA ASP A 6 4.84 12.45 13.59
C ASP A 6 5.68 12.12 12.34
N ILE A 7 5.25 12.63 11.18
CA ILE A 7 6.02 12.62 9.93
C ILE A 7 5.87 13.95 9.19
N THR A 8 6.98 14.64 8.96
CA THR A 8 7.01 15.98 8.35
C THR A 8 7.40 15.94 6.87
N GLY A 9 8.15 14.92 6.47
CA GLY A 9 8.59 14.71 5.09
C GLY A 9 9.05 13.26 4.92
N ILE A 10 9.34 12.89 3.67
CA ILE A 10 9.92 11.59 3.36
C ILE A 10 11.22 11.80 2.61
N GLU A 11 12.30 11.34 3.20
CA GLU A 11 13.60 11.15 2.55
C GLU A 11 13.85 9.64 2.45
N TYR A 12 13.94 9.14 1.21
CA TYR A 12 14.12 7.71 0.97
C TYR A 12 14.68 7.42 -0.42
N LYS A 13 15.65 6.50 -0.50
CA LYS A 13 16.22 5.97 -1.75
C LYS A 13 15.77 4.53 -1.99
N VAL A 14 15.13 4.31 -3.14
CA VAL A 14 14.56 3.02 -3.54
C VAL A 14 15.59 2.22 -4.35
N TYR A 15 15.90 0.99 -3.94
CA TYR A 15 16.82 0.08 -4.64
C TYR A 15 16.15 -1.24 -5.06
N PHE A 16 15.10 -1.66 -4.36
CA PHE A 16 14.43 -2.94 -4.58
C PHE A 16 13.24 -2.89 -5.55
N ALA A 17 12.99 -1.75 -6.19
CA ALA A 17 11.92 -1.61 -7.19
C ALA A 17 12.18 -2.48 -8.43
N ASN A 18 11.10 -2.90 -9.10
CA ASN A 18 11.19 -3.59 -10.38
C ASN A 18 11.55 -2.60 -11.50
N GLU A 19 12.17 -3.12 -12.55
CA GLU A 19 12.20 -2.42 -13.83
C GLU A 19 10.78 -2.36 -14.43
N LEU A 20 10.34 -1.14 -14.76
CA LEU A 20 9.00 -0.91 -15.28
C LEU A 20 8.96 -1.06 -16.80
N LYS A 21 8.08 -1.96 -17.29
CA LYS A 21 7.81 -2.08 -18.73
C LYS A 21 7.27 -0.76 -19.26
N LYS A 22 7.84 -0.30 -20.39
CA LYS A 22 7.47 0.95 -21.05
C LYS A 22 6.33 0.75 -22.05
N TRP A 23 5.43 1.73 -22.12
CA TRP A 23 4.28 1.75 -23.02
C TRP A 23 4.10 3.14 -23.63
N GLY A 24 3.79 3.20 -24.92
CA GLY A 24 3.34 4.43 -25.56
C GLY A 24 1.93 4.81 -25.09
N PHE A 25 1.65 6.11 -24.95
CA PHE A 25 0.34 6.59 -24.50
C PHE A 25 -0.82 6.10 -25.39
N LYS A 26 -0.61 5.96 -26.70
CA LYS A 26 -1.63 5.48 -27.65
C LYS A 26 -1.96 4.01 -27.50
N ASP A 27 -0.99 3.19 -27.08
CA ASP A 27 -1.13 1.73 -26.96
C ASP A 27 -1.52 1.32 -25.53
N PHE A 28 -1.73 2.29 -24.65
CA PHE A 28 -2.00 2.06 -23.24
C PHE A 28 -3.45 1.61 -23.00
N ASP A 29 -3.58 0.45 -22.35
CA ASP A 29 -4.83 -0.02 -21.76
C ASP A 29 -4.59 -0.44 -20.31
N ILE A 30 -5.15 0.31 -19.37
CA ILE A 30 -5.06 0.06 -17.92
C ILE A 30 -5.42 -1.38 -17.55
N ASN A 31 -6.27 -2.05 -18.33
CA ASN A 31 -6.72 -3.41 -18.05
C ASN A 31 -5.74 -4.48 -18.58
N LYS A 32 -4.89 -4.16 -19.56
CA LYS A 32 -3.95 -5.11 -20.20
C LYS A 32 -2.51 -4.98 -19.70
N ILE A 33 -2.16 -3.85 -19.08
CA ILE A 33 -0.82 -3.62 -18.53
C ILE A 33 -0.56 -4.43 -17.23
N PRO A 34 0.72 -4.61 -16.84
CA PRO A 34 1.08 -5.08 -15.49
C PRO A 34 0.59 -4.15 -14.38
N ALA A 35 0.76 -4.56 -13.12
CA ALA A 35 0.32 -3.81 -11.95
C ALA A 35 1.02 -2.44 -11.77
N SER A 36 2.21 -2.28 -12.34
CA SER A 36 2.94 -1.02 -12.47
C SER A 36 3.68 -0.98 -13.82
N CYS A 37 3.78 0.19 -14.44
CA CYS A 37 4.44 0.38 -15.74
C CYS A 37 4.93 1.82 -15.91
N LEU A 38 5.70 2.07 -16.97
CA LEU A 38 6.05 3.42 -17.40
C LEU A 38 5.25 3.77 -18.66
N ILE A 39 4.57 4.92 -18.65
CA ILE A 39 3.90 5.48 -19.83
C ILE A 39 4.72 6.63 -20.36
N THR A 40 4.93 6.66 -21.67
CA THR A 40 5.57 7.79 -22.36
C THR A 40 4.57 8.50 -23.27
N ASP A 41 4.41 9.81 -23.05
CA ASP A 41 3.68 10.72 -23.93
C ASP A 41 4.62 11.84 -24.38
N LYS A 42 5.05 11.78 -25.64
CA LYS A 42 6.09 12.66 -26.22
C LYS A 42 7.36 12.63 -25.37
N LYS A 43 7.76 13.78 -24.80
CA LYS A 43 8.95 13.93 -23.93
C LYS A 43 8.66 13.68 -22.45
N LYS A 44 7.41 13.37 -22.07
CA LYS A 44 7.01 13.14 -20.68
C LYS A 44 6.90 11.65 -20.39
N SER A 45 7.40 11.23 -19.24
CA SER A 45 7.27 9.86 -18.74
C SER A 45 6.60 9.84 -17.37
N PHE A 46 5.67 8.92 -17.18
CA PHE A 46 4.90 8.76 -15.95
C PHE A 46 5.01 7.31 -15.48
N ALA A 47 5.35 7.10 -14.21
CA ALA A 47 5.18 5.79 -13.61
C ALA A 47 3.71 5.64 -13.19
N VAL A 48 3.07 4.55 -13.61
CA VAL A 48 1.66 4.29 -13.33
C VAL A 48 1.50 2.97 -12.62
N SER A 49 0.89 2.97 -11.44
CA SER A 49 0.42 1.79 -10.73
C SER A 49 -1.11 1.68 -10.77
N LYS A 50 -1.66 0.46 -10.66
CA LYS A 50 -3.11 0.25 -10.58
C LYS A 50 -3.50 -0.61 -9.40
N TRP A 51 -4.52 -0.24 -8.64
CA TRP A 51 -5.05 -1.03 -7.53
C TRP A 51 -6.20 -1.93 -8.00
N VAL A 52 -6.41 -3.06 -7.34
CA VAL A 52 -7.55 -3.96 -7.62
C VAL A 52 -8.74 -3.66 -6.71
N SER A 53 -8.48 -3.34 -5.44
CA SER A 53 -9.46 -2.90 -4.45
C SER A 53 -9.00 -1.59 -3.84
N PRO A 54 -9.90 -0.71 -3.37
CA PRO A 54 -9.50 0.46 -2.59
C PRO A 54 -8.84 0.11 -1.24
N LYS A 55 -8.94 -1.14 -0.78
CA LYS A 55 -8.43 -1.55 0.54
C LYS A 55 -6.93 -1.85 0.51
N ARG A 56 -6.17 -1.22 1.42
CA ARG A 56 -4.70 -1.35 1.55
C ARG A 56 -4.20 -2.77 1.87
N THR A 57 -5.05 -3.64 2.41
CA THR A 57 -4.67 -5.00 2.82
C THR A 57 -4.99 -6.08 1.77
N ARG A 58 -5.38 -5.69 0.56
CA ARG A 58 -5.77 -6.63 -0.51
C ARG A 58 -4.91 -6.45 -1.76
N SER A 59 -4.40 -7.55 -2.29
CA SER A 59 -3.69 -7.60 -3.58
C SER A 59 -2.42 -6.72 -3.68
N TYR A 60 -1.66 -6.61 -2.57
CA TYR A 60 -0.37 -5.91 -2.48
C TYR A 60 -0.37 -4.48 -3.06
N PRO A 61 -1.27 -3.58 -2.62
CA PRO A 61 -1.36 -2.25 -3.22
C PRO A 61 -0.10 -1.42 -2.94
N PHE A 62 0.54 -1.63 -1.79
CA PHE A 62 1.80 -0.98 -1.42
C PHE A 62 2.97 -1.39 -2.32
N GLU A 63 3.09 -2.66 -2.69
CA GLU A 63 4.10 -3.11 -3.65
C GLU A 63 3.97 -2.35 -4.99
N ARG A 64 2.74 -2.19 -5.48
CA ARG A 64 2.45 -1.56 -6.78
C ARG A 64 2.89 -0.10 -6.78
N VAL A 65 2.65 0.61 -5.68
CA VAL A 65 3.09 2.00 -5.49
C VAL A 65 4.61 2.05 -5.32
N TYR A 66 5.17 1.21 -4.45
CA TYR A 66 6.61 1.14 -4.17
C TYR A 66 7.44 1.01 -5.46
N ASN A 67 7.02 0.15 -6.40
CA ASN A 67 7.69 -0.03 -7.69
C ASN A 67 7.75 1.24 -8.56
N THR A 68 6.95 2.28 -8.27
CA THR A 68 6.92 3.54 -9.01
C THR A 68 7.69 4.68 -8.35
N LEU A 69 8.11 4.49 -7.09
CA LEU A 69 8.65 5.58 -6.25
C LEU A 69 10.02 6.11 -6.71
N ASN A 70 10.76 5.34 -7.50
CA ASN A 70 12.04 5.78 -8.08
C ASN A 70 11.88 6.70 -9.32
N ILE A 71 10.65 6.99 -9.76
CA ILE A 71 10.35 7.87 -10.88
C ILE A 71 9.80 9.21 -10.36
N SER A 72 10.14 10.31 -11.03
CA SER A 72 9.74 11.65 -10.60
C SER A 72 8.21 11.83 -10.56
N LYS A 73 7.51 11.63 -11.69
CA LYS A 73 6.05 11.80 -11.75
C LYS A 73 5.33 10.46 -11.70
N LYS A 74 4.55 10.27 -10.63
CA LYS A 74 4.00 8.97 -10.19
C LYS A 74 2.48 9.07 -10.11
N ILE A 75 1.78 8.14 -10.74
CA ILE A 75 0.32 8.09 -10.77
C ILE A 75 -0.13 6.73 -10.25
N THR A 76 -1.16 6.71 -9.41
CA THR A 76 -1.84 5.48 -9.04
C THR A 76 -3.32 5.55 -9.39
N VAL A 77 -3.83 4.51 -10.03
CA VAL A 77 -5.26 4.35 -10.35
C VAL A 77 -5.91 3.50 -9.26
N ILE A 78 -6.89 4.08 -8.55
CA ILE A 78 -7.56 3.42 -7.41
C ILE A 78 -9.06 3.36 -7.68
N PRO A 79 -9.71 2.18 -7.65
CA PRO A 79 -11.16 2.10 -7.71
C PRO A 79 -11.73 2.71 -6.43
N ILE A 80 -12.65 3.67 -6.52
CA ILE A 80 -13.25 4.27 -5.31
C ILE A 80 -14.10 3.27 -4.52
N ILE A 81 -14.65 2.29 -5.22
CA ILE A 81 -15.48 1.23 -4.68
C ILE A 81 -15.15 -0.05 -5.46
N LYS A 82 -15.04 -1.17 -4.75
CA LYS A 82 -15.02 -2.50 -5.36
C LYS A 82 -16.11 -3.33 -4.70
N ASP A 83 -17.15 -3.62 -5.46
CA ASP A 83 -18.25 -4.49 -5.04
C ASP A 83 -18.18 -5.79 -5.85
N GLU A 84 -18.15 -6.93 -5.18
CA GLU A 84 -18.01 -8.25 -5.81
C GLU A 84 -19.35 -8.97 -6.03
N GLY A 85 -20.49 -8.31 -5.84
CA GLY A 85 -21.83 -8.92 -5.86
C GLY A 85 -22.38 -9.09 -4.44
N ALA A 86 -23.66 -9.44 -4.31
CA ALA A 86 -24.38 -9.49 -3.04
C ALA A 86 -23.77 -10.44 -1.99
N GLU A 87 -23.17 -11.55 -2.44
CA GLU A 87 -22.43 -12.51 -1.61
C GLU A 87 -20.90 -12.25 -1.64
N GLY A 88 -20.52 -11.09 -2.16
CA GLY A 88 -19.15 -10.66 -2.34
C GLY A 88 -18.69 -9.69 -1.26
N ASP A 89 -17.42 -9.28 -1.36
CA ASP A 89 -16.94 -8.16 -0.57
C ASP A 89 -17.36 -6.82 -1.18
N ARG A 90 -17.49 -5.81 -0.32
CA ARG A 90 -17.69 -4.42 -0.71
C ARG A 90 -16.70 -3.50 -0.02
N ASP A 91 -15.69 -3.08 -0.75
CA ASP A 91 -14.63 -2.20 -0.28
C ASP A 91 -14.86 -0.76 -0.76
N PHE A 92 -14.53 0.22 0.09
CA PHE A 92 -14.59 1.66 -0.20
C PHE A 92 -13.23 2.31 0.02
N VAL A 93 -12.91 3.34 -0.77
CA VAL A 93 -11.70 4.16 -0.54
C VAL A 93 -11.85 4.94 0.77
N GLN A 94 -10.72 5.12 1.45
CA GLN A 94 -10.63 5.82 2.73
C GLN A 94 -9.69 7.02 2.60
N TRP A 95 -9.96 8.08 3.36
CA TRP A 95 -9.14 9.30 3.39
C TRP A 95 -7.65 9.01 3.60
N ASP A 96 -7.32 8.13 4.55
CA ASP A 96 -5.94 7.81 4.91
C ASP A 96 -5.17 7.18 3.74
N THR A 97 -5.87 6.54 2.79
CA THR A 97 -5.26 6.05 1.55
C THR A 97 -4.83 7.22 0.66
N VAL A 98 -5.72 8.20 0.46
CA VAL A 98 -5.43 9.39 -0.35
C VAL A 98 -4.36 10.25 0.29
N SER A 99 -4.47 10.47 1.61
CA SER A 99 -3.48 11.22 2.38
C SER A 99 -2.10 10.57 2.33
N LEU A 100 -2.02 9.23 2.36
CA LEU A 100 -0.74 8.51 2.20
C LEU A 100 -0.16 8.69 0.80
N MET A 101 -0.99 8.63 -0.24
CA MET A 101 -0.53 8.89 -1.61
C MET A 101 -0.02 10.32 -1.76
N SER A 102 -0.69 11.31 -1.17
CA SER A 102 -0.21 12.70 -1.14
C SER A 102 1.14 12.85 -0.42
N LEU A 103 1.33 12.16 0.72
CA LEU A 103 2.60 12.17 1.46
C LEU A 103 3.75 11.56 0.64
N LEU A 104 3.48 10.53 -0.16
CA LEU A 104 4.44 9.88 -1.07
C LEU A 104 4.61 10.61 -2.41
N ASP A 105 3.99 11.78 -2.57
CA ASP A 105 3.93 12.55 -3.82
C ASP A 105 3.43 11.73 -5.03
N VAL A 106 2.33 10.97 -4.82
CA VAL A 106 1.67 10.14 -5.83
C VAL A 106 0.30 10.72 -6.18
N TYR A 107 0.12 11.04 -7.47
CA TYR A 107 -1.14 11.53 -8.01
C TYR A 107 -2.17 10.40 -8.09
N VAL A 108 -3.33 10.58 -7.47
CA VAL A 108 -4.40 9.58 -7.45
C VAL A 108 -5.39 9.86 -8.57
N ILE A 109 -5.65 8.84 -9.39
CA ILE A 109 -6.81 8.79 -10.27
C ILE A 109 -7.86 7.93 -9.58
N PHE A 110 -8.92 8.57 -9.09
CA PHE A 110 -10.10 7.88 -8.60
C PHE A 110 -10.87 7.30 -9.79
N ALA A 111 -10.93 5.99 -9.88
CA ALA A 111 -11.53 5.28 -11.00
C ALA A 111 -12.73 4.42 -10.56
N TYR A 112 -13.41 3.84 -11.53
CA TYR A 112 -14.53 2.94 -11.35
C TYR A 112 -14.46 1.78 -12.32
N TYR A 113 -15.06 0.67 -11.93
CA TYR A 113 -15.22 -0.50 -12.80
C TYR A 113 -16.49 -0.38 -13.63
N ASN A 114 -16.37 -0.51 -14.95
CA ASN A 114 -17.50 -0.41 -15.89
C ASN A 114 -17.84 -1.73 -16.59
N LYS A 115 -16.99 -2.76 -16.43
CA LYS A 115 -17.23 -4.12 -16.91
C LYS A 115 -16.82 -5.12 -15.84
N ALA A 116 -17.49 -6.27 -15.82
CA ALA A 116 -17.13 -7.42 -15.01
C ALA A 116 -17.73 -8.69 -15.66
N SER A 117 -17.36 -9.86 -15.15
CA SER A 117 -17.91 -11.15 -15.56
C SER A 117 -18.51 -11.86 -14.35
N LYS A 118 -19.53 -12.69 -14.56
CA LYS A 118 -20.04 -13.58 -13.52
C LYS A 118 -18.93 -14.53 -13.06
N HIS A 119 -18.81 -14.75 -11.75
CA HIS A 119 -17.86 -15.70 -11.22
C HIS A 119 -18.31 -17.13 -11.58
N ARG A 120 -17.41 -17.96 -12.10
CA ARG A 120 -17.75 -19.30 -12.61
C ARG A 120 -18.24 -20.25 -11.52
N SER A 121 -17.59 -20.25 -10.36
CA SER A 121 -17.86 -21.20 -9.27
C SER A 121 -18.48 -20.61 -8.00
N ARG A 122 -18.40 -19.29 -7.79
CA ARG A 122 -18.91 -18.64 -6.58
C ARG A 122 -20.26 -18.02 -6.92
N LYS A 123 -21.31 -18.54 -6.31
CA LYS A 123 -22.69 -18.08 -6.49
C LYS A 123 -22.78 -16.59 -6.13
N ASP A 124 -23.58 -15.84 -6.89
CA ASP A 124 -23.91 -14.43 -6.63
C ASP A 124 -22.70 -13.49 -6.49
N LYS A 125 -21.59 -13.84 -7.16
CA LYS A 125 -20.38 -13.04 -7.26
C LYS A 125 -19.99 -12.71 -8.69
N ILE A 126 -19.29 -11.59 -8.85
CA ILE A 126 -18.60 -11.18 -10.07
C ILE A 126 -17.07 -11.26 -9.91
N THR A 127 -16.38 -11.24 -11.04
CA THR A 127 -14.92 -11.23 -11.16
C THR A 127 -14.50 -10.46 -12.42
N ASN A 128 -13.19 -10.40 -12.72
CA ASN A 128 -12.64 -9.76 -13.92
C ASN A 128 -13.14 -8.32 -14.13
N GLN A 129 -13.21 -7.55 -13.05
CA GLN A 129 -13.63 -6.16 -13.10
C GLN A 129 -12.59 -5.33 -13.88
N GLN A 130 -13.07 -4.49 -14.81
CA GLN A 130 -12.22 -3.68 -15.68
C GLN A 130 -12.55 -2.19 -15.53
N PHE A 131 -11.51 -1.38 -15.46
CA PHE A 131 -11.61 0.07 -15.43
C PHE A 131 -12.05 0.62 -16.77
N ASP A 132 -12.71 1.77 -16.72
CA ASP A 132 -12.92 2.60 -17.90
C ASP A 132 -11.58 3.19 -18.40
N ASN A 133 -10.99 2.57 -19.41
CA ASN A 133 -9.67 2.98 -19.93
C ASN A 133 -9.69 4.41 -20.50
N THR A 134 -10.77 4.79 -21.19
CA THR A 134 -10.91 6.14 -21.76
C THR A 134 -10.89 7.20 -20.67
N TYR A 135 -11.60 6.94 -19.58
CA TYR A 135 -11.58 7.81 -18.40
C TYR A 135 -10.19 7.88 -17.74
N VAL A 136 -9.50 6.75 -17.58
CA VAL A 136 -8.15 6.73 -17.01
C VAL A 136 -7.17 7.52 -17.87
N LEU A 137 -7.20 7.32 -19.20
CA LEU A 137 -6.36 8.06 -20.15
C LEU A 137 -6.61 9.57 -20.10
N SER A 138 -7.87 10.00 -20.02
CA SER A 138 -8.19 11.43 -19.93
C SER A 138 -7.63 12.06 -18.65
N LYS A 139 -7.67 11.33 -17.52
CA LYS A 139 -7.08 11.78 -16.26
C LYS A 139 -5.56 11.79 -16.25
N ILE A 140 -4.91 10.81 -16.88
CA ILE A 140 -3.44 10.85 -17.08
C ILE A 140 -3.06 12.08 -17.91
N LYS A 141 -3.83 12.39 -18.96
CA LYS A 141 -3.62 13.58 -19.78
C LYS A 141 -3.81 14.88 -18.99
N GLU A 142 -4.82 14.96 -18.13
CA GLU A 142 -5.02 16.11 -17.22
C GLU A 142 -3.82 16.29 -16.26
N ILE A 143 -3.35 15.20 -15.65
CA ILE A 143 -2.17 15.21 -14.77
C ILE A 143 -0.90 15.62 -15.54
N SER A 144 -0.80 15.26 -16.83
CA SER A 144 0.35 15.60 -17.67
C SER A 144 0.59 17.11 -17.79
N THR A 145 -0.47 17.91 -17.69
CA THR A 145 -0.48 19.38 -17.73
C THR A 145 -0.66 20.01 -16.36
N TYR A 146 -0.81 19.21 -15.30
CA TYR A 146 -0.93 19.70 -13.93
C TYR A 146 0.45 19.94 -13.32
N HIS A 147 0.68 21.18 -12.86
CA HIS A 147 1.98 21.64 -12.38
C HIS A 147 2.12 21.62 -10.85
N SER A 148 1.02 21.68 -10.10
CA SER A 148 1.05 21.60 -8.63
C SER A 148 1.30 20.16 -8.15
N SER A 149 1.64 20.01 -6.88
CA SER A 149 2.00 18.72 -6.27
C SER A 149 0.84 17.71 -6.24
N ALA A 150 1.16 16.45 -5.98
CA ALA A 150 0.17 15.39 -5.84
C ALA A 150 -0.87 15.69 -4.75
N LEU A 151 -0.48 16.36 -3.66
CA LEU A 151 -1.41 16.81 -2.62
C LEU A 151 -2.53 17.69 -3.19
N HIS A 152 -2.17 18.73 -3.93
CA HIS A 152 -3.14 19.68 -4.48
C HIS A 152 -4.06 19.00 -5.49
N TRP A 153 -3.49 18.12 -6.33
CA TRP A 153 -4.26 17.29 -7.25
C TRP A 153 -5.26 16.39 -6.51
N ASN A 154 -4.79 15.64 -5.51
CA ASN A 154 -5.61 14.69 -4.76
C ASN A 154 -6.76 15.39 -4.03
N LEU A 155 -6.51 16.56 -3.45
CA LEU A 155 -7.56 17.38 -2.81
C LEU A 155 -8.57 17.91 -3.83
N LYS A 156 -8.10 18.43 -4.98
CA LYS A 156 -8.96 18.86 -6.09
C LYS A 156 -9.88 17.71 -6.54
N GLU A 157 -9.32 16.52 -6.73
CA GLU A 157 -10.07 15.35 -7.19
C GLU A 157 -11.14 14.90 -6.19
N ILE A 158 -10.85 14.94 -4.88
CA ILE A 158 -11.85 14.69 -3.84
C ILE A 158 -12.98 15.73 -3.92
N ASN A 159 -12.63 17.02 -3.99
CA ASN A 159 -13.59 18.12 -3.92
C ASN A 159 -14.50 18.22 -5.15
N THR A 160 -13.96 17.97 -6.34
CA THR A 160 -14.63 18.34 -7.60
C THR A 160 -15.09 17.15 -8.42
N ASN A 161 -14.45 15.99 -8.28
CA ASN A 161 -14.66 14.87 -9.20
C ASN A 161 -15.30 13.66 -8.51
N LEU A 162 -15.04 13.44 -7.22
CA LEU A 162 -15.42 12.22 -6.52
C LEU A 162 -16.93 11.93 -6.50
N SER A 163 -17.77 12.95 -6.28
CA SER A 163 -19.22 12.82 -6.34
C SER A 163 -19.70 12.31 -7.70
N SER A 164 -19.16 12.87 -8.79
CA SER A 164 -19.46 12.44 -10.16
C SER A 164 -19.01 11.00 -10.45
N ILE A 165 -17.89 10.56 -9.87
CA ILE A 165 -17.40 9.18 -10.01
C ILE A 165 -18.34 8.21 -9.29
N ILE A 166 -18.89 8.57 -8.13
CA ILE A 166 -19.86 7.72 -7.41
C ILE A 166 -21.11 7.51 -8.27
N ASP A 167 -21.56 8.53 -8.98
CA ASP A 167 -22.68 8.39 -9.92
C ASP A 167 -22.33 7.47 -11.11
N LYS A 168 -21.09 7.55 -11.62
CA LYS A 168 -20.58 6.61 -12.63
C LYS A 168 -20.51 5.17 -12.08
N VAL A 169 -20.13 4.98 -10.82
CA VAL A 169 -20.17 3.66 -10.15
C VAL A 169 -21.58 3.12 -10.11
N LYS A 170 -22.57 3.92 -9.64
CA LYS A 170 -23.98 3.53 -9.59
C LYS A 170 -24.47 3.06 -10.97
N LYS A 171 -24.23 3.88 -12.00
CA LYS A 171 -24.61 3.55 -13.38
C LYS A 171 -23.93 2.27 -13.87
N SER A 172 -22.63 2.13 -13.60
CA SER A 172 -21.83 0.99 -14.04
C SER A 172 -22.26 -0.32 -13.37
N TYR A 173 -22.50 -0.31 -12.06
CA TYR A 173 -22.95 -1.51 -11.35
C TYR A 173 -24.36 -1.94 -11.78
N ASN A 174 -25.27 -1.00 -12.04
CA ASN A 174 -26.57 -1.32 -12.63
C ASN A 174 -26.43 -1.98 -14.02
N GLN A 175 -25.48 -1.52 -14.84
CA GLN A 175 -25.22 -2.13 -16.15
C GLN A 175 -24.60 -3.52 -16.02
N ILE A 176 -23.67 -3.72 -15.06
CA ILE A 176 -23.05 -5.01 -14.81
C ILE A 176 -24.07 -6.00 -14.25
N GLU A 177 -24.94 -5.58 -13.33
CA GLU A 177 -26.04 -6.40 -12.81
C GLU A 177 -26.93 -6.91 -13.94
N ARG A 178 -27.40 -6.01 -14.83
CA ARG A 178 -28.22 -6.39 -15.99
C ARG A 178 -27.52 -7.38 -16.91
N LYS A 179 -26.21 -7.21 -17.14
CA LYS A 179 -25.43 -8.07 -18.05
C LYS A 179 -25.09 -9.43 -17.45
N THR A 180 -24.86 -9.50 -16.14
CA THR A 180 -24.37 -10.71 -15.47
C THR A 180 -25.46 -11.48 -14.73
N GLY A 181 -26.61 -10.84 -14.47
CA GLY A 181 -27.68 -11.35 -13.62
C GLY A 181 -27.33 -11.35 -12.12
N ILE A 182 -26.16 -10.83 -11.73
CA ILE A 182 -25.70 -10.84 -10.33
C ILE A 182 -26.12 -9.56 -9.63
N LYS A 183 -26.90 -9.71 -8.56
CA LYS A 183 -27.30 -8.61 -7.68
C LYS A 183 -26.09 -8.04 -6.94
N PHE A 184 -26.08 -6.73 -6.75
CA PHE A 184 -25.09 -6.04 -5.93
C PHE A 184 -25.63 -5.75 -4.53
N HIS A 185 -24.75 -5.33 -3.62
CA HIS A 185 -25.16 -4.80 -2.34
C HIS A 185 -26.05 -3.56 -2.49
N SER A 186 -26.79 -3.24 -1.42
CA SER A 186 -27.77 -2.16 -1.43
C SER A 186 -27.21 -0.81 -1.91
N ALA A 187 -28.03 -0.10 -2.69
CA ALA A 187 -27.73 1.24 -3.19
C ALA A 187 -27.57 2.27 -2.04
N LYS A 188 -28.22 2.02 -0.90
CA LYS A 188 -28.08 2.84 0.32
C LYS A 188 -26.61 3.05 0.69
N GLY A 189 -25.78 2.01 0.65
CA GLY A 189 -24.35 2.13 0.95
C GLY A 189 -23.58 3.05 -0.02
N LEU A 190 -23.99 3.18 -1.29
CA LEU A 190 -23.40 4.12 -2.24
C LEU A 190 -23.85 5.56 -1.94
N THR A 191 -25.11 5.73 -1.56
CA THR A 191 -25.67 7.04 -1.19
C THR A 191 -25.07 7.54 0.13
N ASP A 192 -24.97 6.70 1.14
CA ASP A 192 -24.34 7.03 2.42
C ASP A 192 -22.85 7.31 2.24
N PHE A 193 -22.18 6.64 1.29
CA PHE A 193 -20.81 6.98 0.92
C PHE A 193 -20.74 8.35 0.23
N LYS A 194 -21.63 8.65 -0.72
CA LYS A 194 -21.68 9.94 -1.41
C LYS A 194 -21.84 11.13 -0.46
N LYS A 195 -22.77 11.01 0.50
CA LYS A 195 -23.05 12.06 1.51
C LYS A 195 -21.81 12.46 2.32
N GLN A 196 -20.88 11.52 2.56
CA GLN A 196 -19.64 11.80 3.30
C GLN A 196 -18.75 12.85 2.61
N PHE A 197 -18.94 13.07 1.31
CA PHE A 197 -18.14 14.00 0.50
C PHE A 197 -18.86 15.30 0.14
N GLU A 198 -20.18 15.26 0.03
CA GLU A 198 -21.00 16.42 -0.35
C GLU A 198 -21.14 17.43 0.79
N GLU A 199 -20.96 16.99 2.04
CA GLU A 199 -21.11 17.84 3.24
C GLU A 199 -19.82 18.63 3.58
N ASP A 200 -18.65 17.97 3.66
CA ASP A 200 -17.32 18.58 3.86
C ASP A 200 -16.22 17.49 3.76
N VAL A 201 -15.06 17.78 3.17
CA VAL A 201 -13.86 16.91 3.23
C VAL A 201 -13.47 16.56 4.67
N LYS A 202 -13.68 17.49 5.62
CA LYS A 202 -13.43 17.20 7.04
C LYS A 202 -14.31 16.06 7.56
N ASN A 203 -15.55 15.96 7.08
CA ASN A 203 -16.45 14.88 7.47
C ASN A 203 -15.93 13.52 6.93
N PHE A 204 -15.56 13.46 5.64
CA PHE A 204 -14.94 12.28 5.05
C PHE A 204 -13.67 11.83 5.80
N MET A 205 -12.82 12.79 6.16
CA MET A 205 -11.60 12.53 6.93
C MET A 205 -11.93 11.93 8.31
N ASN A 206 -12.87 12.51 9.05
CA ASN A 206 -13.23 12.05 10.40
C ASN A 206 -13.86 10.65 10.38
N ILE A 207 -14.77 10.38 9.45
CA ILE A 207 -15.41 9.05 9.29
C ILE A 207 -14.38 8.00 8.86
N SER A 208 -13.49 8.35 7.92
CA SER A 208 -12.42 7.45 7.47
C SER A 208 -11.48 7.07 8.62
N ARG A 209 -11.07 8.04 9.44
CA ARG A 209 -10.20 7.80 10.61
C ARG A 209 -10.84 6.86 11.63
N LYS A 210 -12.15 7.00 11.89
CA LYS A 210 -12.88 6.08 12.78
C LYS A 210 -12.80 4.65 12.25
N LYS A 211 -13.11 4.44 10.96
CA LYS A 211 -13.05 3.12 10.30
C LYS A 211 -11.63 2.52 10.30
N ALA A 212 -10.60 3.34 10.08
CA ALA A 212 -9.22 2.90 10.08
C ALA A 212 -8.76 2.44 11.48
N ARG A 213 -9.13 3.19 12.53
CA ARG A 213 -8.89 2.80 13.92
C ARG A 213 -9.58 1.48 14.27
N GLU A 214 -10.84 1.32 13.89
CA GLU A 214 -11.59 0.06 14.09
C GLU A 214 -10.94 -1.12 13.35
N ALA A 215 -10.43 -0.91 12.13
CA ALA A 215 -9.72 -1.94 11.38
C ALA A 215 -8.42 -2.36 12.05
N ALA A 216 -7.60 -1.42 12.52
CA ALA A 216 -6.37 -1.71 13.25
C ALA A 216 -6.65 -2.47 14.56
N ASN A 217 -7.69 -2.07 15.30
CA ASN A 217 -8.11 -2.77 16.52
C ASN A 217 -8.57 -4.22 16.25
N ARG A 218 -9.22 -4.48 15.10
CA ARG A 218 -9.56 -5.86 14.70
C ARG A 218 -8.31 -6.68 14.38
N GLU A 219 -7.34 -6.11 13.67
CA GLU A 219 -6.07 -6.78 13.38
C GLU A 219 -5.30 -7.14 14.66
N GLN A 220 -5.26 -6.25 15.65
CA GLN A 220 -4.69 -6.51 16.97
C GLN A 220 -5.34 -7.72 17.67
N LYS A 221 -6.68 -7.85 17.59
CA LYS A 221 -7.42 -8.95 18.24
C LYS A 221 -7.19 -10.31 17.59
N THR A 222 -6.80 -10.36 16.31
CA THR A 222 -6.45 -11.62 15.64
C THR A 222 -5.09 -12.12 16.14
N ARG A 223 -5.05 -12.87 17.25
CA ARG A 223 -3.80 -13.50 17.72
C ARG A 223 -3.25 -14.44 16.62
N GLN A 224 -2.02 -14.20 16.17
CA GLN A 224 -1.26 -15.20 15.41
C GLN A 224 -0.71 -16.21 16.43
N PRO A 225 -1.09 -17.48 16.39
CA PRO A 225 -0.59 -18.47 17.34
C PRO A 225 0.80 -18.91 16.89
N LYS A 226 1.82 -18.23 17.42
CA LYS A 226 3.23 -18.65 17.63
C LYS A 226 4.09 -17.41 17.70
N GLU A 227 4.47 -17.00 18.91
CA GLU A 227 5.77 -16.39 19.23
C GLU A 227 5.84 -16.13 20.74
N ILE A 228 7.01 -16.44 21.30
CA ILE A 228 7.31 -16.49 22.74
C ILE A 228 7.66 -15.08 23.23
N LEU A 229 7.21 -14.77 24.46
CA LEU A 229 7.18 -13.44 25.07
C LEU A 229 8.57 -12.86 25.45
N GLN A 230 8.84 -11.69 24.87
CA GLN A 230 9.58 -10.51 25.40
C GLN A 230 9.17 -9.27 24.58
N THR A 231 8.68 -9.51 23.36
CA THR A 231 8.07 -8.56 22.42
C THR A 231 6.56 -8.46 22.62
N LEU A 232 5.98 -7.29 22.30
CA LEU A 232 4.54 -7.10 22.18
C LEU A 232 4.11 -7.39 20.74
N THR A 233 3.33 -8.45 20.53
CA THR A 233 2.81 -8.81 19.20
C THR A 233 1.61 -7.94 18.80
N LYS A 234 1.59 -7.46 17.55
CA LYS A 234 0.49 -6.74 16.91
C LYS A 234 0.04 -5.46 17.61
N SER A 235 0.94 -4.50 17.78
CA SER A 235 0.53 -3.18 18.28
C SER A 235 0.28 -2.19 17.16
N THR A 236 -0.61 -1.24 17.45
CA THR A 236 -0.96 -0.16 16.53
C THR A 236 -0.07 1.06 16.78
N ILE A 237 0.51 1.61 15.72
CA ILE A 237 1.14 2.92 15.71
C ILE A 237 0.21 3.91 15.00
N THR A 238 0.03 5.08 15.61
CA THR A 238 -0.70 6.21 15.02
C THR A 238 0.32 7.24 14.54
N ILE A 239 0.44 7.39 13.22
CA ILE A 239 1.35 8.36 12.60
C ILE A 239 0.56 9.56 12.12
N LYS A 240 0.90 10.76 12.61
CA LYS A 240 0.32 12.02 12.15
C LYS A 240 1.27 12.66 11.15
N ASN A 241 0.77 13.06 9.98
CA ASN A 241 1.57 13.88 9.07
C ASN A 241 1.24 15.37 9.20
N TYR A 242 2.14 16.22 8.71
CA TYR A 242 1.96 17.67 8.71
C TYR A 242 0.80 18.17 7.82
N LEU A 243 0.36 17.34 6.86
CA LEU A 243 -0.77 17.59 5.95
C LEU A 243 -2.13 17.24 6.56
N GLY A 244 -2.19 16.85 7.85
CA GLY A 244 -3.42 16.42 8.50
C GLY A 244 -3.81 14.95 8.24
N GLY A 245 -2.93 14.15 7.66
CA GLY A 245 -3.04 12.69 7.59
C GLY A 245 -2.89 12.04 8.97
N LEU A 246 -3.67 10.97 9.21
CA LEU A 246 -3.60 10.18 10.44
C LEU A 246 -3.63 8.69 10.09
N TYR A 247 -2.48 8.04 10.14
CA TYR A 247 -2.33 6.66 9.71
C TYR A 247 -2.33 5.72 10.90
N PHE A 248 -3.37 4.88 10.99
CA PHE A 248 -3.41 3.76 11.93
C PHE A 248 -2.78 2.55 11.22
N LEU A 249 -1.53 2.23 11.60
CA LEU A 249 -0.79 1.09 11.06
C LEU A 249 -0.57 0.06 12.16
N THR A 250 -0.57 -1.21 11.78
CA THR A 250 -0.15 -2.31 12.64
C THR A 250 1.32 -2.63 12.39
N THR A 251 2.02 -2.88 13.49
CA THR A 251 3.38 -3.44 13.54
C THR A 251 3.27 -4.87 14.05
N ASP A 252 4.00 -5.80 13.46
CA ASP A 252 3.90 -7.22 13.84
C ASP A 252 4.49 -7.46 15.23
N GLU A 253 5.64 -6.84 15.51
CA GLU A 253 6.29 -6.90 16.82
C GLU A 253 6.84 -5.54 17.23
N ILE A 254 6.85 -5.30 18.53
CA ILE A 254 7.55 -4.16 19.15
C ILE A 254 8.47 -4.66 20.25
N LEU A 255 9.69 -4.11 20.23
CA LEU A 255 10.67 -4.28 21.30
C LEU A 255 11.05 -2.91 21.85
N ILE A 256 10.77 -2.68 23.12
CA ILE A 256 11.20 -1.48 23.83
C ILE A 256 12.41 -1.85 24.68
N LYS A 257 13.53 -1.17 24.45
CA LYS A 257 14.74 -1.33 25.25
C LYS A 257 15.37 0.03 25.49
N SER A 258 15.56 0.36 26.77
CA SER A 258 16.11 1.64 27.20
C SER A 258 15.29 2.81 26.61
N LYS A 259 15.89 3.71 25.82
CA LYS A 259 15.21 4.83 25.13
C LYS A 259 14.94 4.57 23.65
N THR A 260 14.88 3.31 23.24
CA THR A 260 14.63 2.91 21.85
C THR A 260 13.37 2.06 21.74
N ILE A 261 12.64 2.25 20.63
CA ILE A 261 11.51 1.41 20.24
C ILE A 261 11.81 0.80 18.88
N SER A 262 11.91 -0.52 18.83
CA SER A 262 12.02 -1.24 17.57
C SER A 262 10.63 -1.48 16.99
N LEU A 263 10.38 -1.00 15.77
CA LEU A 263 9.15 -1.21 15.02
C LEU A 263 9.41 -2.31 14.00
N ILE A 264 8.98 -3.53 14.32
CA ILE A 264 9.31 -4.72 13.54
C ILE A 264 8.12 -5.09 12.67
N GLU A 265 8.34 -5.09 11.36
CA GLU A 265 7.43 -5.65 10.36
C GLU A 265 7.99 -6.99 9.89
N SER A 266 7.21 -8.06 9.99
CA SER A 266 7.66 -9.42 9.74
C SER A 266 6.99 -9.99 8.49
N LYS A 267 7.81 -10.48 7.53
CA LYS A 267 7.33 -11.21 6.35
C LYS A 267 7.85 -12.64 6.42
N HIS A 268 6.98 -13.61 6.17
CA HIS A 268 7.27 -15.02 6.37
C HIS A 268 7.08 -15.84 5.09
N SER A 269 7.91 -16.88 4.92
CA SER A 269 7.73 -17.91 3.91
C SER A 269 7.83 -19.32 4.49
N LYS A 270 6.81 -20.16 4.24
CA LYS A 270 6.83 -21.59 4.64
C LYS A 270 7.55 -22.49 3.64
N SER A 271 7.54 -22.11 2.36
CA SER A 271 7.94 -22.98 1.24
C SER A 271 9.16 -22.47 0.48
N ALA A 272 9.46 -21.17 0.55
CA ALA A 272 10.64 -20.59 -0.10
C ALA A 272 11.66 -20.13 0.94
N LEU A 273 12.91 -19.97 0.50
CA LEU A 273 14.02 -19.54 1.35
C LEU A 273 13.84 -18.11 1.89
N LEU A 274 13.19 -17.25 1.11
CA LEU A 274 12.84 -15.88 1.50
C LEU A 274 11.35 -15.62 1.20
N PRO A 275 10.72 -14.64 1.88
CA PRO A 275 9.41 -14.12 1.50
C PRO A 275 9.37 -13.65 0.04
N SER A 276 8.16 -13.58 -0.53
CA SER A 276 8.00 -13.14 -1.91
C SER A 276 8.45 -11.69 -2.08
N LYS A 277 8.85 -11.30 -3.30
CA LYS A 277 9.18 -9.89 -3.59
C LYS A 277 8.02 -8.95 -3.27
N SER A 278 6.78 -9.40 -3.46
CA SER A 278 5.59 -8.61 -3.15
C SER A 278 5.43 -8.39 -1.64
N ASP A 279 5.64 -9.43 -0.82
CA ASP A 279 5.64 -9.31 0.64
C ASP A 279 6.75 -8.37 1.13
N ILE A 280 7.97 -8.53 0.60
CA ILE A 280 9.11 -7.70 0.98
C ILE A 280 8.83 -6.23 0.68
N LYS A 281 8.31 -5.90 -0.52
CA LYS A 281 8.01 -4.51 -0.92
C LYS A 281 6.85 -3.89 -0.15
N ASP A 282 5.87 -4.69 0.25
CA ASP A 282 4.83 -4.26 1.17
C ASP A 282 5.44 -3.82 2.52
N GLY A 283 6.40 -4.60 3.04
CA GLY A 283 7.17 -4.23 4.23
C GLY A 283 8.07 -3.01 4.02
N LEU A 284 8.75 -2.90 2.88
CA LEU A 284 9.59 -1.74 2.55
C LEU A 284 8.78 -0.43 2.47
N LEU A 285 7.52 -0.46 2.03
CA LEU A 285 6.68 0.73 2.08
C LEU A 285 6.43 1.20 3.53
N LYS A 286 6.29 0.28 4.48
CA LYS A 286 6.24 0.63 5.90
C LYS A 286 7.59 1.16 6.40
N MET A 287 8.72 0.61 5.92
CA MET A 287 10.05 1.13 6.26
C MET A 287 10.27 2.57 5.79
N ILE A 288 9.70 2.97 4.64
CA ILE A 288 9.68 4.38 4.21
C ILE A 288 9.07 5.26 5.30
N LEU A 289 7.93 4.85 5.87
CA LEU A 289 7.25 5.60 6.92
C LEU A 289 8.03 5.57 8.24
N TYR A 290 8.45 4.38 8.68
CA TYR A 290 9.08 4.19 9.99
C TYR A 290 10.46 4.87 10.09
N SER A 291 11.21 4.92 9.00
CA SER A 291 12.53 5.57 8.97
C SER A 291 12.45 7.09 8.95
N ASN A 292 11.25 7.65 8.68
CA ASN A 292 11.00 9.08 8.64
C ASN A 292 10.15 9.57 9.84
N LEU A 293 10.00 8.75 10.88
CA LEU A 293 9.25 9.15 12.07
C LEU A 293 10.04 10.12 12.95
N SER A 294 9.33 11.12 13.45
CA SER A 294 9.78 12.03 14.50
C SER A 294 8.79 11.99 15.68
N ASN A 295 9.19 12.55 16.83
CA ASN A 295 8.35 12.65 18.03
C ASN A 295 7.69 11.32 18.46
N VAL A 296 8.40 10.19 18.33
CA VAL A 296 7.84 8.88 18.65
C VAL A 296 7.64 8.77 20.16
N LYS A 297 6.40 8.49 20.57
CA LYS A 297 6.01 8.36 21.97
C LYS A 297 5.31 7.03 22.22
N VAL A 298 5.63 6.42 23.35
CA VAL A 298 4.88 5.29 23.93
C VAL A 298 4.30 5.76 25.24
N ASP A 299 2.97 5.80 25.34
CA ASP A 299 2.26 6.26 26.53
C ASP A 299 2.82 7.60 27.06
N ASN A 300 3.03 8.55 26.14
CA ASN A 300 3.61 9.90 26.31
C ASN A 300 5.12 9.99 26.62
N ILE A 301 5.82 8.87 26.76
CA ILE A 301 7.27 8.84 26.96
C ILE A 301 7.96 8.81 25.58
N SER A 302 9.00 9.62 25.39
CA SER A 302 9.70 9.74 24.10
C SER A 302 10.72 8.62 23.87
N TYR A 303 10.74 8.07 22.66
CA TYR A 303 11.66 7.01 22.24
C TYR A 303 12.29 7.33 20.89
N LYS A 304 13.51 6.83 20.67
CA LYS A 304 14.14 6.79 19.35
C LYS A 304 13.61 5.58 18.58
N PRO A 305 12.98 5.74 17.40
CA PRO A 305 12.53 4.60 16.60
C PRO A 305 13.71 3.87 15.96
N ILE A 306 13.60 2.55 15.89
CA ILE A 306 14.48 1.66 15.13
C ILE A 306 13.57 0.82 14.21
N PRO A 307 13.43 1.20 12.94
CA PRO A 307 12.65 0.43 11.98
C PRO A 307 13.36 -0.89 11.65
N ILE A 308 12.60 -1.99 11.66
CA ILE A 308 13.13 -3.32 11.35
C ILE A 308 12.20 -4.02 10.37
N LEU A 309 12.75 -4.50 9.27
CA LEU A 309 12.10 -5.45 8.38
C LEU A 309 12.66 -6.85 8.64
N GLN A 310 11.85 -7.71 9.26
CA GLN A 310 12.21 -9.07 9.57
C GLN A 310 11.71 -10.01 8.47
N LEU A 311 12.61 -10.80 7.89
CA LEU A 311 12.31 -11.77 6.84
C LEU A 311 12.58 -13.18 7.38
N THR A 312 11.53 -13.97 7.57
CA THR A 312 11.63 -15.30 8.16
C THR A 312 11.26 -16.40 7.18
N SER A 313 11.88 -17.57 7.35
CA SER A 313 11.49 -18.79 6.64
C SER A 313 11.82 -20.02 7.46
N THR A 314 11.00 -21.06 7.34
CA THR A 314 11.30 -22.39 7.93
C THR A 314 12.51 -23.06 7.27
N LYS A 315 12.90 -22.60 6.06
CA LYS A 315 14.02 -23.16 5.27
C LYS A 315 15.34 -22.44 5.46
N ILE A 316 15.36 -21.27 6.12
CA ILE A 316 16.60 -20.55 6.43
C ILE A 316 17.40 -21.30 7.50
N LYS A 317 18.71 -21.30 7.34
CA LYS A 317 19.71 -21.73 8.32
C LYS A 317 20.47 -20.51 8.83
N GLY A 318 20.49 -20.33 10.15
CA GLY A 318 21.19 -19.22 10.81
C GLY A 318 20.39 -17.90 10.80
N CYS A 319 21.09 -16.82 11.13
CA CYS A 319 20.55 -15.46 11.20
C CYS A 319 21.60 -14.44 10.76
N ILE A 320 21.16 -13.43 10.01
CA ILE A 320 21.97 -12.25 9.66
C ILE A 320 21.19 -10.95 9.86
N LEU A 321 21.92 -9.89 10.13
CA LEU A 321 21.46 -8.52 10.13
C LEU A 321 22.08 -7.76 8.94
N SER A 322 21.39 -6.76 8.40
CA SER A 322 21.96 -5.87 7.38
C SER A 322 23.22 -5.11 7.86
N THR A 323 23.41 -5.01 9.18
CA THR A 323 24.56 -4.39 9.84
C THR A 323 25.73 -5.35 10.11
N ASP A 324 25.56 -6.65 9.85
CA ASP A 324 26.63 -7.64 10.02
C ASP A 324 27.80 -7.39 9.06
N LEU A 325 28.99 -7.86 9.46
CA LEU A 325 30.18 -7.87 8.62
C LEU A 325 29.96 -8.70 7.35
N LYS A 326 30.55 -8.25 6.23
CA LYS A 326 30.43 -8.90 4.92
C LYS A 326 30.77 -10.40 4.97
N ALA A 327 31.82 -10.77 5.72
CA ALA A 327 32.21 -12.16 5.92
C ALA A 327 31.11 -13.04 6.55
N LYS A 328 30.31 -12.51 7.49
CA LYS A 328 29.19 -13.24 8.09
C LYS A 328 28.03 -13.39 7.10
N ILE A 329 27.74 -12.34 6.34
CA ILE A 329 26.71 -12.37 5.28
C ILE A 329 27.08 -13.38 4.19
N ASP A 330 28.35 -13.43 3.77
CA ASP A 330 28.82 -14.38 2.75
C ASP A 330 28.76 -15.83 3.26
N LYS A 331 29.11 -16.08 4.53
CA LYS A 331 28.90 -17.39 5.17
C LYS A 331 27.41 -17.79 5.16
N PHE A 332 26.51 -16.86 5.45
CA PHE A 332 25.07 -17.13 5.40
C PHE A 332 24.58 -17.45 3.98
N ILE A 333 25.06 -16.73 2.96
CA ILE A 333 24.76 -16.98 1.55
C ILE A 333 25.16 -18.40 1.14
N ILE A 334 26.37 -18.83 1.52
CA ILE A 334 26.89 -20.17 1.24
C ILE A 334 26.07 -21.23 1.97
N ALA A 335 25.83 -21.06 3.27
CA ALA A 335 25.09 -22.02 4.11
C ALA A 335 23.65 -22.27 3.61
N ASN A 336 23.03 -21.24 3.04
CA ASN A 336 21.67 -21.28 2.51
C ASN A 336 21.61 -21.52 1.00
N LYS A 337 22.75 -21.67 0.32
CA LYS A 337 22.86 -21.90 -1.13
C LYS A 337 22.05 -20.91 -1.97
N LEU A 338 22.15 -19.61 -1.66
CA LEU A 338 21.41 -18.58 -2.40
C LEU A 338 21.91 -18.52 -3.85
N ASN A 339 20.98 -18.52 -4.80
CA ASN A 339 21.32 -18.34 -6.22
C ASN A 339 21.67 -16.88 -6.55
N THR A 340 22.19 -16.64 -7.75
CA THR A 340 22.63 -15.30 -8.22
C THR A 340 21.54 -14.23 -8.07
N ASN A 341 20.29 -14.55 -8.41
CA ASN A 341 19.17 -13.61 -8.28
C ASN A 341 18.85 -13.31 -6.81
N GLN A 342 18.89 -14.31 -5.94
CA GLN A 342 18.67 -14.13 -4.49
C GLN A 342 19.80 -13.32 -3.87
N LYS A 343 21.05 -13.55 -4.25
CA LYS A 343 22.21 -12.76 -3.83
C LYS A 343 22.06 -11.30 -4.24
N SER A 344 21.76 -11.03 -5.52
CA SER A 344 21.53 -9.68 -6.02
C SER A 344 20.37 -8.97 -5.29
N ASN A 345 19.27 -9.69 -5.04
CA ASN A 345 18.15 -9.16 -4.26
C ASN A 345 18.56 -8.84 -2.82
N LEU A 346 19.33 -9.71 -2.16
CA LEU A 346 19.84 -9.50 -0.81
C LEU A 346 20.77 -8.28 -0.74
N ASP A 347 21.67 -8.13 -1.70
CA ASP A 347 22.59 -6.98 -1.77
C ASP A 347 21.80 -5.67 -1.93
N LYS A 348 20.80 -5.62 -2.81
CA LYS A 348 19.89 -4.45 -2.97
C LYS A 348 19.14 -4.12 -1.67
N LEU A 349 18.63 -5.14 -0.98
CA LEU A 349 17.92 -4.98 0.29
C LEU A 349 18.84 -4.41 1.38
N ILE A 350 20.04 -4.95 1.53
CA ILE A 350 21.02 -4.46 2.51
C ILE A 350 21.44 -3.03 2.17
N GLN A 351 21.66 -2.73 0.89
CA GLN A 351 21.97 -1.37 0.43
C GLN A 351 20.85 -0.38 0.78
N GLU A 352 19.60 -0.76 0.53
CA GLU A 352 18.43 0.06 0.86
C GLU A 352 18.31 0.30 2.37
N ALA A 353 18.50 -0.75 3.17
CA ALA A 353 18.47 -0.68 4.63
C ALA A 353 19.52 0.30 5.19
N LYS A 354 20.78 0.14 4.75
CA LYS A 354 21.89 1.00 5.15
C LYS A 354 21.67 2.45 4.74
N THR A 355 21.20 2.67 3.52
CA THR A 355 20.98 4.02 2.97
C THR A 355 19.88 4.77 3.70
N ASN A 356 18.80 4.07 4.07
CA ASN A 356 17.60 4.69 4.62
C ASN A 356 17.46 4.53 6.15
N GLY A 357 18.47 3.98 6.83
CA GLY A 357 18.49 3.95 8.30
C GLY A 357 17.54 2.93 8.93
N PHE A 358 17.27 1.79 8.28
CA PHE A 358 16.53 0.68 8.88
C PHE A 358 17.37 -0.61 8.91
N VAL A 359 16.94 -1.58 9.71
CA VAL A 359 17.61 -2.88 9.85
C VAL A 359 16.82 -3.96 9.12
N ILE A 360 17.51 -4.83 8.40
CA ILE A 360 16.93 -6.08 7.90
C ILE A 360 17.45 -7.21 8.77
N ILE A 361 16.54 -8.05 9.26
CA ILE A 361 16.86 -9.30 9.94
C ILE A 361 16.40 -10.44 9.03
N ILE A 362 17.28 -11.39 8.74
CA ILE A 362 16.93 -12.60 8.01
C ILE A 362 17.24 -13.79 8.90
N GLN A 363 16.23 -14.56 9.27
CA GLN A 363 16.40 -15.66 10.22
C GLN A 363 15.43 -16.82 9.98
N LYS A 364 15.73 -17.95 10.61
CA LYS A 364 14.79 -19.06 10.67
C LYS A 364 13.58 -18.69 11.52
N SER A 365 12.38 -19.07 11.04
CA SER A 365 11.12 -18.94 11.78
C SER A 365 10.94 -20.00 12.86
#